data_AF-A0A494ZY12-F1
#
_entry.id   AF-A0A494ZY12-F1
#
_cell.length_a   1.000
_cell.length_b   1.000
_cell.length_c   1.000
_cell.angle_alpha   90.00
_cell.angle_beta   90.00
_cell.angle_gamma   90.00
#
_symmetry.space_group_name_H-M   'P 1'
#
loop_
_entity.id
_entity.type
_entity.pdbx_description
1 polymer ?
#
loop_
_entity_poly.entity_id
_entity_poly.type
_entity_poly.pdbx_seq_one_letter_code
_entity_poly.pdbx_strand_id
1 'polypeptide(L)'
;MNAKKYKKYRIIVILMVVIMALLFQGCGKQKTKVSVRVAVIDTGISTNAISKEHIAEGKNYVDTKLSTEDTYGHGTAVASIILKEAKNTQIVPLVSNVFENGKIKQVDNDTLAQMIRDAVDIYHCRIINLSAGLVLDKESVRQAVEYAEKKNVLIIASAGNDYAENGAVRYYPAAYESVLAVGALNKDGTEIAAFSQRGEWVDVYTVGEQVEIKTLSGNTSVGDGTSYSAAKVTGQAALKIENDVEITVDELKKMLSN
;
A
#
# COMPACT_ATOMS: atom_id res chain seq x y z
N MET A 1 -55.41 -46.35 9.63
CA MET A 1 -54.47 -45.47 10.37
C MET A 1 -54.17 -44.23 9.53
N ASN A 2 -54.24 -43.05 10.15
CA ASN A 2 -54.59 -41.73 9.61
C ASN A 2 -53.69 -41.07 8.53
N ALA A 3 -54.20 -40.93 7.29
CA ALA A 3 -53.63 -40.07 6.23
C ALA A 3 -53.58 -38.57 6.61
N LYS A 4 -54.51 -38.09 7.47
CA LYS A 4 -54.50 -36.72 8.02
C LYS A 4 -53.27 -36.43 8.89
N LYS A 5 -52.73 -37.44 9.59
CA LYS A 5 -51.54 -37.30 10.45
C LYS A 5 -50.30 -37.07 9.58
N TYR A 6 -50.15 -37.85 8.51
CA TYR A 6 -49.05 -37.72 7.54
C TYR A 6 -49.01 -36.37 6.82
N LYS A 7 -50.18 -35.82 6.44
CA LYS A 7 -50.25 -34.48 5.81
C LYS A 7 -49.82 -33.37 6.76
N LYS A 8 -50.18 -33.48 8.05
CA LYS A 8 -49.77 -32.53 9.10
C LYS A 8 -48.26 -32.59 9.36
N TYR A 9 -47.66 -33.78 9.43
CA TYR A 9 -46.21 -33.92 9.56
C TYR A 9 -45.43 -33.39 8.34
N ARG A 10 -45.92 -33.63 7.11
CA ARG A 10 -45.31 -33.07 5.90
C ARG A 10 -45.28 -31.55 5.89
N ILE A 11 -46.38 -30.90 6.31
CA ILE A 11 -46.45 -29.43 6.38
C ILE A 11 -45.48 -28.90 7.44
N ILE A 12 -45.39 -29.54 8.60
CA ILE A 12 -44.46 -29.13 9.67
C ILE A 12 -43.01 -29.26 9.23
N VAL A 13 -42.65 -30.35 8.54
CA VAL A 13 -41.28 -30.55 8.02
C VAL A 13 -40.92 -29.51 6.95
N ILE A 14 -41.83 -29.23 6.01
CA ILE A 14 -41.60 -28.20 4.98
C ILE A 14 -41.45 -26.83 5.64
N LEU A 15 -42.28 -26.50 6.63
CA LEU A 15 -42.21 -25.22 7.32
C LEU A 15 -40.90 -25.08 8.11
N MET A 16 -40.41 -26.15 8.76
CA MET A 16 -39.09 -26.15 9.42
C MET A 16 -37.95 -25.95 8.43
N VAL A 17 -37.98 -26.61 7.26
CA VAL A 17 -36.94 -26.45 6.23
C VAL A 17 -36.93 -25.02 5.66
N VAL A 18 -38.10 -24.42 5.44
CA VAL A 18 -38.21 -23.04 4.95
C VAL A 18 -37.76 -22.03 6.01
N ILE A 19 -38.15 -22.22 7.28
CA ILE A 19 -37.69 -21.37 8.39
C ILE A 19 -36.17 -21.49 8.56
N MET A 20 -35.62 -22.70 8.45
CA MET A 20 -34.18 -22.92 8.54
C MET A 20 -33.45 -22.26 7.34
N ALA A 21 -33.99 -22.36 6.12
CA ALA A 21 -33.45 -21.67 4.95
C ALA A 21 -33.50 -20.14 5.07
N LEU A 22 -34.57 -19.58 5.66
CA LEU A 22 -34.71 -18.14 5.92
C LEU A 22 -33.78 -17.67 7.05
N LEU A 23 -33.55 -18.51 8.07
CA LEU A 23 -32.56 -18.24 9.13
C LEU A 23 -31.12 -18.26 8.60
N PHE A 24 -30.83 -19.07 7.56
CA PHE A 24 -29.54 -19.06 6.86
C PHE A 24 -29.34 -17.85 5.93
N GLN A 25 -30.41 -17.20 5.48
CA GLN A 25 -30.33 -15.94 4.71
C GLN A 25 -30.07 -14.70 5.59
N GLY A 26 -30.27 -14.81 6.90
CA GLY A 26 -30.09 -13.71 7.86
C GLY A 26 -28.71 -13.61 8.53
N CYS A 27 -27.83 -14.59 8.31
CA CYS A 27 -26.47 -14.54 8.82
C CYS A 27 -25.59 -13.84 7.77
N GLY A 28 -25.51 -12.51 7.83
CA GLY A 28 -24.56 -11.77 7.01
C GLY A 28 -23.18 -12.42 7.16
N LYS A 29 -22.56 -12.84 6.03
CA LYS A 29 -21.18 -13.30 6.03
C LYS A 29 -20.35 -12.21 6.69
N GLN A 30 -19.90 -12.46 7.92
CA GLN A 30 -18.87 -11.65 8.54
C GLN A 30 -17.65 -11.84 7.62
N LYS A 31 -17.41 -10.88 6.71
CA LYS A 31 -16.26 -10.92 5.80
C LYS A 31 -15.03 -11.05 6.72
N THR A 32 -14.41 -12.22 6.75
CA THR A 32 -13.16 -12.44 7.45
C THR A 32 -12.16 -11.47 6.83
N LYS A 33 -11.74 -10.44 7.58
CA LYS A 33 -10.74 -9.49 7.11
C LYS A 33 -9.49 -10.29 6.75
N VAL A 34 -9.17 -10.31 5.46
CA VAL A 34 -7.97 -10.98 4.96
C VAL A 34 -6.82 -10.00 5.12
N SER A 35 -5.71 -10.47 5.67
CA SER A 35 -4.51 -9.66 5.81
C SER A 35 -3.90 -9.37 4.43
N VAL A 36 -3.74 -8.08 4.11
CA VAL A 36 -3.19 -7.62 2.82
C VAL A 36 -1.69 -7.46 2.95
N ARG A 37 -0.93 -7.94 1.96
CA ARG A 37 0.52 -7.74 1.87
C ARG A 37 0.85 -6.49 1.07
N VAL A 38 1.63 -5.60 1.67
CA VAL A 38 2.08 -4.33 1.07
C VAL A 38 3.60 -4.32 1.04
N ALA A 39 4.19 -4.25 -0.15
CA ALA A 39 5.62 -4.01 -0.28
C ALA A 39 5.93 -2.55 0.02
N VAL A 40 6.90 -2.31 0.88
CA VAL A 40 7.46 -0.98 1.13
C VAL A 40 8.88 -0.97 0.58
N ILE A 41 9.04 -0.35 -0.58
CA ILE A 41 10.34 -0.15 -1.26
C ILE A 41 10.95 1.14 -0.71
N ASP A 42 11.82 1.02 0.30
CA ASP A 42 12.29 2.16 1.10
C ASP A 42 13.58 1.81 1.88
N THR A 43 13.83 2.42 3.05
CA THR A 43 15.05 2.22 3.87
C THR A 43 15.02 1.03 4.83
N GLY A 44 13.99 0.19 4.78
CA GLY A 44 13.75 -0.88 5.75
C GLY A 44 12.74 -0.47 6.82
N ILE A 45 12.47 -1.36 7.78
CA ILE A 45 11.49 -1.13 8.86
C ILE A 45 12.11 -1.45 10.22
N SER A 46 11.99 -0.52 11.18
CA SER A 46 12.46 -0.73 12.55
C SER A 46 11.52 -1.60 13.35
N THR A 47 12.04 -2.68 13.92
CA THR A 47 11.29 -3.59 14.81
C THR A 47 11.08 -3.03 16.22
N ASN A 48 11.75 -1.91 16.56
CA ASN A 48 11.47 -1.16 17.80
C ASN A 48 10.24 -0.25 17.65
N ALA A 49 9.87 0.11 16.42
CA ALA A 49 8.77 1.02 16.14
C ALA A 49 7.51 0.29 15.68
N ILE A 50 7.67 -0.72 14.83
CA ILE A 50 6.59 -1.53 14.28
C ILE A 50 6.70 -2.95 14.84
N SER A 51 5.60 -3.46 15.36
CA SER A 51 5.59 -4.79 15.97
C SER A 51 5.77 -5.89 14.91
N LYS A 52 6.50 -6.95 15.28
CA LYS A 52 6.96 -7.99 14.33
C LYS A 52 5.82 -8.75 13.66
N GLU A 53 4.64 -8.83 14.28
CA GLU A 53 3.45 -9.45 13.69
C GLU A 53 2.92 -8.69 12.47
N HIS A 54 3.34 -7.44 12.26
CA HIS A 54 2.99 -6.65 11.06
C HIS A 54 4.10 -6.67 10.00
N ILE A 55 5.24 -7.30 10.28
CA ILE A 55 6.40 -7.31 9.39
C ILE A 55 6.57 -8.73 8.85
N ALA A 56 6.28 -8.90 7.56
CA ALA A 56 6.53 -10.14 6.85
C ALA A 56 8.01 -10.24 6.42
N GLU A 57 8.39 -11.41 5.91
CA GLU A 57 9.69 -11.60 5.29
C GLU A 57 9.88 -10.62 4.13
N GLY A 58 11.07 -10.02 4.06
CA GLY A 58 11.48 -9.09 3.02
C GLY A 58 12.95 -9.27 2.68
N LYS A 59 13.54 -8.33 1.95
CA LYS A 59 14.94 -8.43 1.51
C LYS A 59 15.62 -7.09 1.39
N ASN A 60 16.91 -7.09 1.72
CA ASN A 60 17.78 -5.96 1.48
C ASN A 60 18.44 -6.08 0.10
N TYR A 61 18.15 -5.16 -0.82
CA TYR A 61 18.70 -5.18 -2.18
C TYR A 61 19.97 -4.31 -2.30
N VAL A 62 20.27 -3.49 -1.29
CA VAL A 62 21.50 -2.69 -1.26
C VAL A 62 22.70 -3.51 -0.78
N ASP A 63 22.47 -4.40 0.19
CA ASP A 63 23.40 -5.44 0.61
C ASP A 63 22.62 -6.67 1.06
N THR A 64 22.68 -7.74 0.25
CA THR A 64 21.91 -8.97 0.48
C THR A 64 22.37 -9.77 1.71
N LYS A 65 23.45 -9.37 2.38
CA LYS A 65 23.92 -9.98 3.63
C LYS A 65 23.30 -9.33 4.86
N LEU A 66 22.69 -8.16 4.72
CA LEU A 66 22.09 -7.40 5.81
C LEU A 66 20.60 -7.72 5.96
N SER A 67 20.08 -7.44 7.15
CA SER A 67 18.64 -7.51 7.42
C SER A 67 17.89 -6.35 6.75
N THR A 68 16.57 -6.37 6.90
CA THR A 68 15.66 -5.28 6.49
C THR A 68 15.38 -4.28 7.62
N GLU A 69 16.18 -4.30 8.69
CA GLU A 69 16.04 -3.37 9.81
C GLU A 69 16.39 -1.95 9.31
N ASP A 70 15.52 -0.99 9.60
CA ASP A 70 15.73 0.39 9.20
C ASP A 70 16.81 1.05 10.06
N THR A 71 17.78 1.66 9.39
CA THR A 71 18.84 2.44 10.05
C THR A 71 18.74 3.93 9.75
N TYR A 72 17.78 4.33 8.91
CA TYR A 72 17.59 5.71 8.48
C TYR A 72 16.30 6.32 9.05
N GLY A 73 15.19 5.60 8.98
CA GLY A 73 13.91 5.97 9.60
C GLY A 73 12.77 6.27 8.63
N HIS A 74 13.07 6.51 7.35
CA HIS A 74 12.05 6.91 6.38
C HIS A 74 11.07 5.76 6.09
N GLY A 75 11.57 4.54 5.83
CA GLY A 75 10.72 3.37 5.64
C GLY A 75 9.86 3.05 6.86
N THR A 76 10.42 3.20 8.06
CA THR A 76 9.67 3.08 9.32
C THR A 76 8.53 4.09 9.43
N ALA A 77 8.79 5.36 9.08
CA ALA A 77 7.79 6.42 9.07
C ALA A 77 6.65 6.08 8.10
N VAL A 78 6.97 5.68 6.87
CA VAL A 78 6.03 5.23 5.85
C VAL A 78 5.16 4.07 6.32
N ALA A 79 5.76 3.00 6.85
CA ALA A 79 5.00 1.85 7.35
C ALA A 79 4.07 2.21 8.50
N SER A 80 4.49 3.14 9.37
CA SER A 80 3.64 3.59 10.47
C SER A 80 2.35 4.27 9.99
N ILE A 81 2.43 5.03 8.89
CA ILE A 81 1.25 5.67 8.29
C ILE A 81 0.35 4.62 7.64
N ILE A 82 0.92 3.67 6.88
CA ILE A 82 0.14 2.58 6.26
C ILE A 82 -0.65 1.80 7.32
N LEU A 83 0.01 1.41 8.42
CA LEU A 83 -0.61 0.63 9.50
C LEU A 83 -1.62 1.44 10.33
N LYS A 84 -1.51 2.77 10.35
CA LYS A 84 -2.52 3.65 10.98
C LYS A 84 -3.87 3.57 10.24
N GLU A 85 -3.83 3.51 8.92
CA GLU A 85 -5.02 3.39 8.06
C GLU A 85 -5.54 1.93 7.99
N ALA A 86 -4.63 0.95 7.84
CA ALA A 86 -4.97 -0.47 7.67
C ALA A 86 -4.21 -1.37 8.64
N LYS A 87 -4.77 -1.54 9.84
CA LYS A 87 -4.14 -2.24 10.97
C LYS A 87 -3.86 -3.73 10.76
N ASN A 88 -4.52 -4.41 9.80
CA ASN A 88 -4.28 -5.84 9.56
C ASN A 88 -3.28 -6.09 8.42
N THR A 89 -2.65 -5.03 7.90
CA THR A 89 -1.67 -5.12 6.83
C THR A 89 -0.40 -5.84 7.30
N GLN A 90 0.17 -6.65 6.40
CA GLN A 90 1.53 -7.19 6.50
C GLN A 90 2.44 -6.36 5.62
N ILE A 91 3.41 -5.68 6.23
CA ILE A 91 4.44 -4.93 5.53
C ILE A 91 5.55 -5.88 5.10
N VAL A 92 5.86 -5.89 3.81
CA VAL A 92 7.00 -6.60 3.21
C VAL A 92 8.11 -5.56 2.98
N PRO A 93 9.17 -5.55 3.79
CA PRO A 93 10.22 -4.55 3.66
C PRO A 93 11.20 -4.91 2.53
N LEU A 94 11.28 -4.08 1.49
CA LEU A 94 12.22 -4.22 0.39
C LEU A 94 13.20 -3.05 0.40
N VAL A 95 14.40 -3.25 0.94
CA VAL A 95 15.36 -2.14 1.16
C VAL A 95 15.98 -1.72 -0.16
N SER A 96 15.67 -0.50 -0.61
CA SER A 96 16.14 0.09 -1.88
C SER A 96 17.28 1.09 -1.68
N ASN A 97 17.42 1.64 -0.47
CA ASN A 97 18.43 2.62 -0.15
C ASN A 97 18.81 2.57 1.32
N VAL A 98 20.06 2.89 1.63
CA VAL A 98 20.58 3.02 2.99
C VAL A 98 21.42 4.28 3.10
N PHE A 99 21.51 4.85 4.31
CA PHE A 99 22.42 5.94 4.59
C PHE A 99 23.68 5.40 5.23
N GLU A 100 24.80 5.46 4.51
CA GLU A 100 26.08 4.92 4.96
C GLU A 100 27.17 5.98 4.76
N ASN A 101 27.95 6.26 5.81
CA ASN A 101 29.08 7.19 5.77
C ASN A 101 28.72 8.59 5.21
N GLY A 102 27.54 9.11 5.57
CA GLY A 102 27.10 10.43 5.13
C GLY A 102 26.57 10.48 3.69
N LYS A 103 26.41 9.32 3.03
CA LYS A 103 25.92 9.22 1.65
C LYS A 103 24.74 8.26 1.57
N ILE A 104 23.80 8.59 0.68
CA ILE A 104 22.75 7.66 0.29
C ILE A 104 23.34 6.68 -0.71
N LYS A 105 23.32 5.40 -0.37
CA LYS A 105 23.57 4.30 -1.30
C LYS A 105 22.20 3.75 -1.71
N GLN A 106 21.90 3.81 -3.00
CA GLN A 106 20.64 3.35 -3.56
C GLN A 106 20.88 2.27 -4.61
N VAL A 107 19.88 1.42 -4.80
CA VAL A 107 19.87 0.42 -5.88
C VAL A 107 19.82 1.09 -7.25
N ASP A 108 20.26 0.38 -8.28
CA ASP A 108 20.08 0.81 -9.67
C ASP A 108 18.66 0.52 -10.19
N ASN A 109 18.38 0.99 -11.40
CA ASN A 109 17.04 0.90 -12.00
C ASN A 109 16.63 -0.54 -12.31
N ASP A 110 17.57 -1.40 -12.69
CA ASP A 110 17.27 -2.80 -13.01
C ASP A 110 16.98 -3.59 -11.74
N THR A 111 17.67 -3.27 -10.65
CA THR A 111 17.36 -3.78 -9.32
C THR A 111 16.00 -3.28 -8.85
N LEU A 112 15.65 -2.00 -9.05
CA LEU A 112 14.31 -1.50 -8.75
C LEU A 112 13.22 -2.24 -9.54
N ALA A 113 13.45 -2.48 -10.83
CA ALA A 113 12.55 -3.28 -11.66
C ALA A 113 12.41 -4.71 -11.13
N GLN A 114 13.50 -5.34 -10.68
CA GLN A 114 13.47 -6.65 -10.04
C GLN A 114 12.70 -6.62 -8.71
N MET A 115 12.87 -5.60 -7.87
CA MET A 115 12.14 -5.44 -6.61
C MET A 115 10.63 -5.40 -6.83
N ILE A 116 10.17 -4.70 -7.88
CA ILE A 116 8.75 -4.66 -8.27
C ILE A 116 8.27 -6.06 -8.66
N ARG A 117 9.04 -6.82 -9.44
CA ARG A 117 8.69 -8.21 -9.79
C ARG A 117 8.69 -9.14 -8.59
N ASP A 118 9.69 -9.04 -7.72
CA ASP A 118 9.82 -9.86 -6.52
C ASP A 118 8.67 -9.58 -5.53
N ALA A 119 8.25 -8.32 -5.39
CA ALA A 119 7.06 -7.96 -4.60
C ALA A 119 5.81 -8.74 -5.06
N VAL A 120 5.65 -8.94 -6.37
CA VAL A 120 4.54 -9.69 -6.96
C VAL A 120 4.75 -11.21 -6.81
N ASP A 121 5.88 -11.72 -7.30
CA ASP A 121 6.08 -13.15 -7.55
C ASP A 121 6.60 -13.92 -6.33
N ILE A 122 7.43 -13.29 -5.50
CA ILE A 122 8.04 -13.91 -4.31
C ILE A 122 7.23 -13.58 -3.06
N TYR A 123 6.86 -12.31 -2.91
CA TYR A 123 6.23 -11.83 -1.67
C TYR A 123 4.70 -11.79 -1.74
N HIS A 124 4.12 -11.94 -2.93
CA HIS A 124 2.68 -11.97 -3.17
C HIS A 124 1.96 -10.72 -2.63
N CYS A 125 2.59 -9.56 -2.80
CA CYS A 125 2.02 -8.27 -2.44
C CYS A 125 0.86 -7.90 -3.37
N ARG A 126 -0.17 -7.27 -2.82
CA ARG A 126 -1.29 -6.68 -3.58
C ARG A 126 -1.08 -5.20 -3.86
N ILE A 127 -0.23 -4.55 -3.07
CA ILE A 127 0.13 -3.14 -3.21
C ILE A 127 1.64 -2.98 -3.06
N ILE A 128 2.23 -2.08 -3.83
CA ILE A 128 3.62 -1.66 -3.72
C ILE A 128 3.62 -0.16 -3.43
N ASN A 129 4.14 0.25 -2.27
CA ASN A 129 4.41 1.63 -1.93
C ASN A 129 5.85 1.98 -2.27
N LEU A 130 6.03 3.04 -3.04
CA LEU A 130 7.34 3.45 -3.52
C LEU A 130 7.55 4.95 -3.28
N SER A 131 8.41 5.27 -2.32
CA SER A 131 8.61 6.64 -1.83
C SER A 131 9.83 7.35 -2.45
N ALA A 132 10.35 6.83 -3.56
CA ALA A 132 11.55 7.29 -4.26
C ALA A 132 11.27 7.47 -5.75
N GLY A 133 12.02 8.33 -6.42
CA GLY A 133 11.76 8.66 -7.82
C GLY A 133 13.04 8.81 -8.63
N LEU A 134 12.96 8.40 -9.90
CA LEU A 134 13.95 8.61 -10.93
C LEU A 134 13.50 9.80 -11.80
N VAL A 135 14.43 10.64 -12.22
CA VAL A 135 14.13 11.74 -13.16
C VAL A 135 13.99 11.23 -14.61
N LEU A 136 14.45 10.01 -14.88
CA LEU A 136 14.48 9.43 -16.21
C LEU A 136 13.56 8.21 -16.32
N ASP A 137 12.76 8.19 -17.37
CA ASP A 137 12.02 7.01 -17.81
C ASP A 137 13.00 5.90 -18.21
N LYS A 138 12.75 4.69 -17.71
CA LYS A 138 13.58 3.51 -17.95
C LYS A 138 12.70 2.34 -18.36
N GLU A 139 13.03 1.77 -19.50
CA GLU A 139 12.31 0.63 -20.08
C GLU A 139 12.14 -0.53 -19.09
N SER A 140 13.21 -0.91 -18.36
CA SER A 140 13.16 -2.00 -17.39
C SER A 140 12.16 -1.75 -16.27
N VAL A 141 12.11 -0.52 -15.74
CA VAL A 141 11.15 -0.11 -14.70
C VAL A 141 9.74 -0.07 -15.26
N ARG A 142 9.54 0.50 -16.46
CA ARG A 142 8.23 0.55 -17.12
C ARG A 142 7.64 -0.85 -17.33
N GLN A 143 8.45 -1.78 -17.84
CA GLN A 143 8.04 -3.17 -18.03
C GLN A 143 7.72 -3.90 -16.71
N ALA A 144 8.38 -3.55 -15.61
CA ALA A 144 8.07 -4.10 -14.30
C ALA A 144 6.76 -3.53 -13.72
N VAL A 145 6.51 -2.24 -13.95
CA VAL A 145 5.28 -1.55 -13.58
C VAL A 145 4.08 -2.12 -14.34
N GLU A 146 4.17 -2.25 -15.66
CA GLU A 146 3.13 -2.90 -16.49
C GLU A 146 2.91 -4.37 -16.10
N TYR A 147 3.97 -5.06 -15.65
CA TYR A 147 3.86 -6.43 -15.15
C TYR A 147 3.04 -6.51 -13.86
N ALA A 148 3.28 -5.61 -12.90
CA ALA A 148 2.52 -5.55 -11.66
C ALA A 148 1.03 -5.27 -11.93
N GLU A 149 0.73 -4.32 -12.82
CA GLU A 149 -0.64 -4.01 -13.24
C GLU A 149 -1.34 -5.24 -13.85
N LYS A 150 -0.68 -5.93 -14.80
CA LYS A 150 -1.19 -7.19 -15.41
C LYS A 150 -1.43 -8.30 -14.38
N LYS A 151 -0.79 -8.23 -13.22
CA LYS A 151 -0.94 -9.16 -12.09
C LYS A 151 -1.92 -8.66 -11.03
N ASN A 152 -2.67 -7.59 -11.32
CA ASN A 152 -3.63 -6.98 -10.41
C ASN A 152 -2.97 -6.51 -9.09
N VAL A 153 -1.75 -5.98 -9.19
CA VAL A 153 -1.00 -5.35 -8.11
C VAL A 153 -0.92 -3.85 -8.35
N LEU A 154 -1.40 -3.08 -7.37
CA LEU A 154 -1.41 -1.61 -7.45
C LEU A 154 -0.06 -1.06 -7.01
N ILE A 155 0.55 -0.20 -7.82
CA ILE A 155 1.72 0.58 -7.42
C ILE A 155 1.26 1.99 -7.05
N ILE A 156 1.68 2.47 -5.88
CA ILE A 156 1.40 3.81 -5.37
C ILE A 156 2.74 4.46 -5.11
N ALA A 157 2.97 5.62 -5.72
CA ALA A 157 4.26 6.30 -5.65
C ALA A 157 4.14 7.78 -5.33
N SER A 158 5.12 8.31 -4.62
CA SER A 158 5.20 9.72 -4.29
C SER A 158 5.53 10.58 -5.52
N ALA A 159 4.86 11.73 -5.65
CA ALA A 159 5.07 12.61 -6.80
C ALA A 159 6.41 13.37 -6.75
N GLY A 160 7.03 13.53 -5.58
CA GLY A 160 8.29 14.28 -5.43
C GLY A 160 8.13 15.60 -4.66
N ASN A 161 9.23 16.10 -4.12
CA ASN A 161 9.27 17.15 -3.08
C ASN A 161 10.12 18.39 -3.45
N ASP A 162 10.46 18.58 -4.72
CA ASP A 162 11.37 19.64 -5.16
C ASP A 162 10.72 20.57 -6.18
N TYR A 163 9.42 20.85 -6.03
CA TYR A 163 8.69 21.72 -6.96
C TYR A 163 9.26 23.14 -7.03
N ALA A 164 9.77 23.65 -5.92
CA ALA A 164 10.37 24.98 -5.87
C ALA A 164 11.64 25.07 -6.73
N GLU A 165 12.42 23.99 -6.80
CA GLU A 165 13.67 23.90 -7.54
C GLU A 165 13.47 23.39 -8.98
N ASN A 166 12.57 22.42 -9.16
CA ASN A 166 12.43 21.59 -10.36
C ASN A 166 10.95 21.27 -10.71
N GLY A 167 10.06 22.26 -10.63
CA GLY A 167 8.61 22.04 -10.79
C GLY A 167 8.12 21.42 -12.11
N ALA A 168 8.96 21.40 -13.17
CA ALA A 168 8.64 20.73 -14.44
C ALA A 168 9.05 19.25 -14.48
N VAL A 169 9.80 18.77 -13.50
CA VAL A 169 10.33 17.40 -13.48
C VAL A 169 9.22 16.39 -13.20
N ARG A 170 9.26 15.27 -13.92
CA ARG A 170 8.44 14.10 -13.62
C ARG A 170 9.31 13.05 -12.97
N TYR A 171 8.80 12.43 -11.91
CA TYR A 171 9.47 11.33 -11.25
C TYR A 171 8.85 10.00 -11.65
N TYR A 172 9.69 9.06 -12.04
CA TYR A 172 9.30 7.70 -12.37
C TYR A 172 9.67 6.77 -11.21
N PRO A 173 8.81 5.81 -10.82
CA PRO A 173 7.68 5.32 -11.60
C PRO A 173 6.37 6.09 -11.43
N ALA A 174 6.27 7.09 -10.53
CA ALA A 174 5.02 7.81 -10.29
C ALA A 174 4.36 8.35 -11.57
N ALA A 175 5.14 8.90 -12.51
CA ALA A 175 4.62 9.46 -13.76
C ALA A 175 4.20 8.43 -14.83
N TYR A 176 4.27 7.12 -14.57
CA TYR A 176 3.68 6.12 -15.46
C TYR A 176 2.18 6.02 -15.24
N GLU A 177 1.40 5.96 -16.31
CA GLU A 177 -0.08 5.96 -16.29
C GLU A 177 -0.69 4.85 -15.42
N SER A 178 -0.03 3.69 -15.34
CA SER A 178 -0.49 2.55 -14.53
C SER A 178 -0.18 2.67 -13.04
N VAL A 179 0.67 3.61 -12.63
CA VAL A 179 0.99 3.92 -11.23
C VAL A 179 0.02 4.96 -10.70
N LEU A 180 -0.39 4.84 -9.44
CA LEU A 180 -1.15 5.89 -8.74
C LEU A 180 -0.16 6.89 -8.13
N ALA A 181 0.01 8.03 -8.77
CA ALA A 181 0.88 9.11 -8.34
C ALA A 181 0.20 9.97 -7.26
N VAL A 182 0.90 10.16 -6.14
CA VAL A 182 0.35 10.87 -4.98
C VAL A 182 1.16 12.12 -4.66
N GLY A 183 0.51 13.28 -4.78
CA GLY A 183 1.01 14.57 -4.33
C GLY A 183 0.62 14.89 -2.88
N ALA A 184 1.20 15.97 -2.36
CA ALA A 184 1.00 16.41 -0.98
C ALA A 184 0.17 17.70 -0.92
N LEU A 185 -0.82 17.72 -0.02
CA LEU A 185 -1.47 18.93 0.45
C LEU A 185 -0.76 19.46 1.71
N ASN A 186 -0.96 20.75 1.97
CA ASN A 186 -0.57 21.39 3.21
C ASN A 186 -1.26 20.74 4.43
N LYS A 187 -0.82 21.13 5.64
CA LYS A 187 -1.33 20.56 6.91
C LYS A 187 -2.85 20.70 7.09
N ASP A 188 -3.44 21.73 6.48
CA ASP A 188 -4.87 22.04 6.57
C ASP A 188 -5.69 21.32 5.49
N GLY A 189 -5.03 20.65 4.53
CA GLY A 189 -5.65 19.93 3.43
C GLY A 189 -6.31 20.85 2.39
N THR A 190 -5.96 22.14 2.36
CA THR A 190 -6.64 23.15 1.56
C THR A 190 -5.90 23.52 0.28
N GLU A 191 -4.57 23.39 0.26
CA GLU A 191 -3.72 23.77 -0.87
C GLU A 191 -2.66 22.71 -1.11
N ILE A 192 -2.16 22.61 -2.35
CA ILE A 192 -1.01 21.78 -2.68
C ILE A 192 0.21 22.33 -1.93
N ALA A 193 0.89 21.46 -1.17
CA ALA A 193 2.09 21.81 -0.41
C ALA A 193 3.15 22.43 -1.32
N ALA A 194 3.91 23.41 -0.82
CA ALA A 194 4.85 24.18 -1.63
C ALA A 194 5.90 23.31 -2.32
N PHE A 195 6.33 22.24 -1.64
CA PHE A 195 7.30 21.28 -2.15
C PHE A 195 6.72 20.26 -3.15
N SER A 196 5.40 20.03 -3.15
CA SER A 196 4.81 18.93 -3.90
C SER A 196 4.89 19.17 -5.40
N GLN A 197 5.39 18.17 -6.12
CA GLN A 197 5.20 18.10 -7.56
C GLN A 197 3.72 18.10 -7.92
N ARG A 198 3.44 18.64 -9.10
CA ARG A 198 2.08 18.81 -9.62
C ARG A 198 2.02 18.75 -11.13
N GLY A 199 0.86 18.37 -11.66
CA GLY A 199 0.58 18.26 -13.08
C GLY A 199 -0.46 17.19 -13.37
N GLU A 200 -0.82 17.02 -14.65
CA GLU A 200 -1.83 16.04 -15.10
C GLU A 200 -1.46 14.58 -14.83
N TRP A 201 -0.20 14.31 -14.49
CA TRP A 201 0.31 12.98 -14.16
C TRP A 201 0.21 12.65 -12.66
N VAL A 202 -0.25 13.59 -11.82
CA VAL A 202 -0.51 13.36 -10.39
C VAL A 202 -1.99 13.04 -10.22
N ASP A 203 -2.30 11.82 -9.81
CA ASP A 203 -3.69 11.33 -9.76
C ASP A 203 -4.48 11.86 -8.56
N VAL A 204 -3.81 12.00 -7.41
CA VAL A 204 -4.46 12.40 -6.15
C VAL A 204 -3.52 13.19 -5.25
N TYR A 205 -4.11 14.07 -4.44
CA TYR A 205 -3.42 14.80 -3.40
C TYR A 205 -4.05 14.49 -2.03
N THR A 206 -3.21 14.24 -1.03
CA THR A 206 -3.65 14.17 0.39
C THR A 206 -2.65 14.90 1.26
N VAL A 207 -3.07 15.28 2.47
CA VAL A 207 -2.21 15.91 3.51
C VAL A 207 -0.88 15.19 3.60
N GLY A 208 0.20 15.93 3.32
CA GLY A 208 1.58 15.48 3.36
C GLY A 208 2.48 16.39 4.19
N GLU A 209 1.94 17.45 4.80
CA GLU A 209 2.62 18.29 5.79
C GLU A 209 2.14 17.97 7.21
N GLN A 210 3.05 18.05 8.17
CA GLN A 210 2.86 17.75 9.58
C GLN A 210 2.20 16.38 9.83
N VAL A 211 2.57 15.40 9.02
CA VAL A 211 2.03 14.04 9.13
C VAL A 211 2.67 13.35 10.33
N GLU A 212 1.82 12.81 11.21
CA GLU A 212 2.26 12.00 12.35
C GLU A 212 2.96 10.71 11.87
N ILE A 213 4.19 10.50 12.32
CA ILE A 213 5.03 9.36 11.96
C ILE A 213 5.64 8.70 13.20
N LYS A 214 6.14 7.47 13.03
CA LYS A 214 7.01 6.82 14.01
C LYS A 214 8.48 6.95 13.64
N THR A 215 9.30 7.33 14.62
CA THR A 215 10.77 7.27 14.51
C THR A 215 11.27 5.83 14.66
N LEU A 216 12.55 5.60 14.40
CA LEU A 216 13.21 4.30 14.62
C LEU A 216 13.00 3.74 16.03
N SER A 217 12.88 4.58 17.05
CA SER A 217 12.69 4.16 18.45
C SER A 217 11.21 3.99 18.85
N GLY A 218 10.27 4.13 17.92
CA GLY A 218 8.83 4.04 18.18
C GLY A 218 8.18 5.31 18.75
N ASN A 219 8.96 6.38 18.92
CA ASN A 219 8.43 7.68 19.35
C ASN A 219 7.59 8.31 18.24
N THR A 220 6.57 9.07 18.62
CA THR A 220 5.79 9.87 17.68
C THR A 220 6.55 11.14 17.32
N SER A 221 6.57 11.48 16.03
CA SER A 221 7.08 12.73 15.50
C SER A 221 6.16 13.23 14.38
N VAL A 222 6.52 14.34 13.74
CA VAL A 222 5.84 14.86 12.56
C VAL A 222 6.85 15.06 11.43
N GLY A 223 6.40 14.87 10.20
CA GLY A 223 7.23 15.10 9.03
C GLY A 223 6.41 15.54 7.82
N ASP A 224 7.15 16.05 6.82
CA ASP A 224 6.60 16.53 5.57
C ASP A 224 7.11 15.68 4.40
N GLY A 225 6.25 15.41 3.42
CA GLY A 225 6.64 14.76 2.17
C GLY A 225 5.51 14.09 1.42
N THR A 226 5.62 14.05 0.09
CA THR A 226 4.74 13.25 -0.78
C THR A 226 4.85 11.75 -0.51
N SER A 227 5.95 11.28 0.09
CA SER A 227 6.10 9.92 0.60
C SER A 227 5.07 9.57 1.68
N TYR A 228 4.76 10.52 2.56
CA TYR A 228 3.75 10.33 3.61
C TYR A 228 2.33 10.37 3.06
N SER A 229 2.10 11.21 2.04
CA SER A 229 0.84 11.18 1.28
C SER A 229 0.64 9.83 0.59
N ALA A 230 1.67 9.31 -0.11
CA ALA A 230 1.63 8.00 -0.75
C ALA A 230 1.38 6.87 0.27
N ALA A 231 2.04 6.91 1.43
CA ALA A 231 1.83 5.95 2.51
C ALA A 231 0.37 5.94 3.02
N LYS A 232 -0.25 7.13 3.13
CA LYS A 232 -1.65 7.24 3.52
C LYS A 232 -2.59 6.64 2.48
N VAL A 233 -2.40 6.96 1.20
CA VAL A 233 -3.18 6.38 0.10
C VAL A 233 -2.97 4.85 0.02
N THR A 234 -1.76 4.37 0.25
CA THR A 234 -1.43 2.94 0.36
C THR A 234 -2.23 2.26 1.47
N GLY A 235 -2.28 2.87 2.66
CA GLY A 235 -3.08 2.34 3.77
C GLY A 235 -4.58 2.31 3.44
N GLN A 236 -5.11 3.35 2.78
CA GLN A 236 -6.50 3.37 2.32
C GLN A 236 -6.79 2.29 1.28
N ALA A 237 -5.86 2.07 0.34
CA ALA A 237 -5.95 0.99 -0.64
C ALA A 237 -5.97 -0.39 0.05
N ALA A 238 -5.08 -0.61 1.01
CA ALA A 238 -5.02 -1.86 1.77
C ALA A 238 -6.34 -2.11 2.52
N LEU A 239 -6.88 -1.08 3.19
CA LEU A 239 -8.17 -1.18 3.89
C LEU A 239 -9.33 -1.52 2.93
N LYS A 240 -9.33 -1.00 1.70
CA LYS A 240 -10.34 -1.35 0.69
C LYS A 240 -10.21 -2.83 0.29
N ILE A 241 -8.99 -3.32 0.04
CA ILE A 241 -8.74 -4.74 -0.29
C ILE A 241 -9.12 -5.67 0.87
N GLU A 242 -8.82 -5.29 2.12
CA GLU A 242 -9.23 -6.07 3.32
C GLU A 242 -10.77 -6.28 3.36
N ASN A 243 -11.52 -5.29 2.87
CA ASN A 243 -12.97 -5.33 2.82
C ASN A 243 -13.52 -5.97 1.53
N ASP A 244 -12.74 -6.05 0.47
CA ASP A 244 -13.14 -6.67 -0.79
C ASP A 244 -11.95 -7.26 -1.55
N VAL A 245 -11.68 -8.55 -1.34
CA VAL A 245 -10.46 -9.21 -1.84
C VAL A 245 -10.41 -9.35 -3.37
N GLU A 246 -11.57 -9.36 -4.02
CA GLU A 246 -11.73 -9.46 -5.47
C GLU A 246 -11.62 -8.10 -6.18
N ILE A 247 -11.48 -6.99 -5.45
CA ILE A 247 -11.37 -5.67 -6.06
C ILE A 247 -10.18 -5.62 -7.02
N THR A 248 -10.43 -5.07 -8.21
CA THR A 248 -9.40 -4.89 -9.24
C THR A 248 -8.57 -3.64 -8.99
N VAL A 249 -7.38 -3.59 -9.57
CA VAL A 249 -6.50 -2.40 -9.54
C VAL A 249 -7.20 -1.19 -10.14
N ASP A 250 -7.93 -1.36 -11.24
CA ASP A 250 -8.65 -0.27 -11.89
C ASP A 250 -9.76 0.31 -10.99
N GLU A 251 -10.52 -0.56 -10.32
CA GLU A 251 -11.52 -0.14 -9.33
C GLU A 251 -10.87 0.57 -8.15
N LEU A 252 -9.75 0.06 -7.63
CA LEU A 252 -9.00 0.71 -6.56
C LEU A 252 -8.52 2.10 -6.97
N LYS A 253 -7.87 2.24 -8.13
CA LYS A 253 -7.37 3.53 -8.64
C LYS A 253 -8.52 4.53 -8.72
N LYS A 254 -9.64 4.14 -9.35
CA LYS A 254 -10.83 4.99 -9.47
C LYS A 254 -11.41 5.37 -8.11
N MET A 255 -11.40 4.49 -7.12
CA MET A 255 -11.90 4.79 -5.77
C MET A 255 -10.95 5.67 -4.94
N LEU A 256 -9.68 5.78 -5.32
CA LEU A 256 -8.66 6.54 -4.61
C LEU A 256 -8.37 7.90 -5.27
N SER A 257 -8.70 8.05 -6.56
CA SER A 257 -8.51 9.30 -7.32
C SER A 257 -9.76 10.20 -7.37
N ASN A 258 -10.83 9.87 -6.64
CA ASN A 258 -12.08 10.63 -6.54
C ASN A 258 -12.29 11.13 -5.10
#